data_AF-A0ABD1RS59-F1
#
_entry.id   AF-A0ABD1RS59-F1
#
_cell.length_a   1.000
_cell.length_b   1.000
_cell.length_c   1.000
_cell.angle_alpha   90.00
_cell.angle_beta   90.00
_cell.angle_gamma   90.00
#
_symmetry.space_group_name_H-M   'P 1'
#
loop_
_entity.id
_entity.type
_entity.pdbx_description
1 polymer ?
#
loop_
_entity_poly.entity_id
_entity_poly.type
_entity_poly.pdbx_seq_one_letter_code
_entity_poly.pdbx_strand_id
1 'polypeptide(L)'
;MSTPKSLNPSKNGTRTTARSREKVTKLHFYFQDVLGGEYPTVVKVAEASSTSNSTTNFGRISMLDDLLTVGPEPDSQKLGRAQGTIGFSDLSETSLQMVINLVFSVH
;
A
#
# COMPACT_ATOMS: atom_id res chain seq x y z
N MET A 1 -73.40 20.20 -18.47
CA MET A 1 -72.17 20.93 -18.09
C MET A 1 -71.15 19.91 -17.65
N SER A 2 -70.11 19.69 -18.47
CA SER A 2 -69.06 18.71 -18.24
C SER A 2 -67.95 19.33 -17.41
N THR A 3 -67.55 18.68 -16.32
CA THR A 3 -66.37 19.06 -15.53
C THR A 3 -65.08 18.57 -16.22
N PRO A 4 -63.95 19.29 -16.12
CA PRO A 4 -62.71 18.90 -16.79
C PRO A 4 -62.00 17.76 -16.07
N LYS A 5 -61.37 16.86 -16.85
CA LYS A 5 -60.42 15.85 -16.35
C LYS A 5 -59.21 16.54 -15.70
N SER A 6 -58.93 16.18 -14.45
CA SER A 6 -57.66 16.47 -13.77
C SER A 6 -56.52 15.68 -14.42
N LEU A 7 -55.45 16.37 -14.83
CA LEU A 7 -54.19 15.77 -15.28
C LEU A 7 -53.39 15.28 -14.06
N ASN A 8 -52.93 14.02 -14.09
CA ASN A 8 -52.00 13.46 -13.10
C ASN A 8 -50.62 14.13 -13.18
N PRO A 9 -50.03 14.61 -12.07
CA PRO A 9 -48.64 15.01 -12.05
C PRO A 9 -47.71 13.79 -12.12
N SER A 10 -46.71 13.92 -12.99
CA SER A 10 -45.64 12.96 -13.29
C SER A 10 -44.98 12.33 -12.06
N LYS A 11 -44.78 11.00 -12.11
CA LYS A 11 -43.87 10.25 -11.25
C LYS A 11 -42.41 10.63 -11.57
N ASN A 12 -41.96 11.79 -11.12
CA ASN A 12 -40.52 12.07 -11.06
C ASN A 12 -39.96 11.45 -9.78
N GLY A 13 -39.58 10.17 -9.88
CA GLY A 13 -38.78 9.50 -8.86
C GLY A 13 -37.47 10.27 -8.69
N THR A 14 -37.34 10.96 -7.56
CA THR A 14 -36.05 11.47 -7.10
C THR A 14 -35.12 10.28 -6.93
N ARG A 15 -34.17 10.10 -7.87
CA ARG A 15 -33.01 9.24 -7.63
C ARG A 15 -32.18 9.92 -6.56
N THR A 16 -32.52 9.67 -5.30
CA THR A 16 -31.66 9.94 -4.17
C THR A 16 -30.45 9.04 -4.36
N THR A 17 -29.33 9.59 -4.82
CA THR A 17 -28.05 8.90 -4.78
C THR A 17 -27.73 8.68 -3.31
N ALA A 18 -28.04 7.50 -2.80
CA ALA A 18 -27.65 7.11 -1.45
C ALA A 18 -26.12 7.20 -1.39
N ARG A 19 -25.61 8.21 -0.68
CA ARG A 19 -24.19 8.36 -0.41
C ARG A 19 -23.77 7.12 0.37
N SER A 20 -22.95 6.25 -0.22
CA SER A 20 -22.45 5.05 0.47
C SER A 20 -21.78 5.48 1.76
N ARG A 21 -22.14 4.86 2.89
CA ARG A 21 -21.47 5.14 4.16
C ARG A 21 -19.99 4.82 4.02
N GLU A 22 -19.18 5.70 4.58
CA GLU A 22 -17.74 5.48 4.73
C GLU A 22 -17.51 4.17 5.51
N LYS A 23 -16.55 3.37 5.05
CA LYS A 23 -16.14 2.11 5.69
C LYS A 23 -14.71 2.26 6.18
N VAL A 24 -14.48 1.87 7.43
CA VAL A 24 -13.14 1.83 8.03
C VAL A 24 -12.69 0.38 8.11
N THR A 25 -11.44 0.11 7.73
CA THR A 25 -10.81 -1.22 7.80
C THR A 25 -9.52 -1.12 8.61
N LYS A 26 -9.36 -1.98 9.62
CA LYS A 26 -8.10 -2.14 10.35
C LYS A 26 -7.32 -3.29 9.73
N LEU A 27 -6.10 -3.01 9.28
CA LEU A 27 -5.21 -4.01 8.70
C LEU A 27 -4.13 -4.40 9.70
N HIS A 28 -3.80 -5.69 9.75
CA HIS A 28 -2.68 -6.23 10.52
C HIS A 28 -2.05 -7.36 9.71
N PHE A 29 -0.75 -7.24 9.45
CA PHE A 29 0.03 -8.16 8.62
C PHE A 29 1.51 -7.93 8.90
N TYR A 30 2.36 -8.84 8.43
CA TYR A 30 3.81 -8.81 8.60
C TYR A 30 4.51 -8.66 7.24
N PHE A 31 5.56 -7.85 7.17
CA PHE A 31 6.46 -7.76 6.02
C PHE A 31 7.59 -8.77 6.19
N GLN A 32 7.88 -9.52 5.13
CA GLN A 32 9.00 -10.45 5.08
C GLN A 32 10.14 -9.83 4.28
N ASP A 33 10.92 -8.96 4.92
CA ASP A 33 12.06 -8.25 4.32
C ASP A 33 13.31 -9.15 4.29
N VAL A 34 13.73 -9.56 3.09
CA VAL A 34 14.85 -10.49 2.87
C VAL A 34 15.98 -9.78 2.13
N LEU A 35 16.95 -9.27 2.90
CA LEU A 35 18.08 -8.49 2.39
C LEU A 35 19.19 -9.32 1.70
N GLY A 36 19.20 -10.65 1.83
CA GLY A 36 20.29 -11.52 1.36
C GLY A 36 19.88 -12.99 1.25
N GLY A 37 20.87 -13.88 1.04
CA GLY A 37 20.63 -15.31 0.81
C GLY A 37 20.38 -15.64 -0.67
N GLU A 38 19.83 -16.82 -0.93
CA GLU A 38 19.63 -17.33 -2.31
C GLU A 38 18.54 -16.56 -3.06
N TYR A 39 17.53 -16.04 -2.34
CA TYR A 39 16.37 -15.34 -2.92
C TYR A 39 16.07 -14.04 -2.17
N PRO A 40 16.91 -13.00 -2.31
CA PRO A 40 16.65 -11.71 -1.69
C PRO A 40 15.42 -11.04 -2.31
N THR A 41 14.61 -10.38 -1.49
CA THR A 41 13.46 -9.56 -1.92
C THR A 41 13.77 -8.06 -1.93
N VAL A 42 14.91 -7.67 -1.35
CA VAL A 42 15.41 -6.29 -1.35
C VAL A 42 16.76 -6.21 -2.05
N VAL A 43 16.85 -5.32 -3.05
CA VAL A 43 18.03 -5.18 -3.90
C VAL A 43 18.47 -3.73 -3.95
N LYS A 44 19.74 -3.46 -3.65
CA LYS A 44 20.34 -2.13 -3.81
C LYS A 44 20.36 -1.75 -5.29
N VAL A 45 19.77 -0.61 -5.64
CA VAL A 45 19.69 -0.12 -7.03
C VAL A 45 20.47 1.16 -7.28
N ALA A 46 20.77 1.94 -6.24
CA ALA A 46 21.62 3.12 -6.34
C ALA A 46 22.28 3.42 -4.99
N GLU A 47 23.43 4.10 -5.03
CA GLU A 47 24.07 4.68 -3.85
C GLU A 47 24.91 5.90 -4.24
N ALA A 48 25.13 6.81 -3.28
CA ALA A 48 26.05 7.91 -3.45
C ALA A 48 27.50 7.42 -3.30
N SER A 49 28.45 8.14 -3.89
CA SER A 49 29.88 7.81 -3.74
C SER A 49 30.36 7.88 -2.29
N SER A 50 29.70 8.68 -1.45
CA SER A 50 29.99 8.80 -0.01
C SER A 50 29.32 7.72 0.84
N THR A 51 28.39 6.92 0.29
CA THR A 51 27.59 5.95 1.05
C THR A 51 28.45 4.92 1.76
N SER A 52 29.55 4.45 1.14
CA SER A 52 30.46 3.46 1.77
C SER A 52 31.15 3.97 3.03
N ASN A 53 31.30 5.29 3.17
CA ASN A 53 31.92 5.93 4.33
C ASN A 53 30.88 6.42 5.35
N SER A 54 29.59 6.26 5.04
CA SER A 54 28.49 6.64 5.93
C SER A 54 28.22 5.52 6.93
N THR A 55 28.20 5.86 8.22
CA THR A 55 27.78 4.95 9.30
C THR A 55 26.28 4.60 9.23
N THR A 56 25.49 5.40 8.52
CA THR A 56 24.03 5.24 8.39
C THR A 56 23.61 4.71 7.02
N ASN A 57 24.56 4.45 6.11
CA ASN A 57 24.32 4.16 4.68
C ASN A 57 23.58 5.29 3.92
N PHE A 58 23.66 6.53 4.39
CA PHE A 58 23.00 7.68 3.76
C PHE A 58 23.21 7.69 2.23
N GLY A 59 22.11 7.91 1.50
CA GLY A 59 22.12 7.96 0.03
C GLY A 59 22.02 6.60 -0.66
N ARG A 60 21.99 5.49 0.08
CA ARG A 60 21.62 4.17 -0.48
C ARG A 60 20.13 4.10 -0.78
N ILE A 61 19.77 3.64 -1.98
CA ILE A 61 18.40 3.31 -2.39
C ILE A 61 18.32 1.83 -2.77
N SER A 62 17.30 1.14 -2.27
CA SER A 62 16.99 -0.25 -2.61
C SER A 62 15.56 -0.39 -3.13
N MET A 63 15.37 -1.26 -4.11
CA MET A 63 14.04 -1.73 -4.54
C MET A 63 13.63 -2.91 -3.65
N LEU A 64 12.33 -3.02 -3.38
CA LEU A 64 11.75 -4.09 -2.56
C LEU A 64 10.51 -4.70 -3.24
N ASP A 65 10.39 -6.02 -3.13
CA ASP A 65 9.23 -6.82 -3.51
C ASP A 65 8.98 -7.88 -2.42
N ASP A 66 8.59 -7.44 -1.23
CA ASP A 66 8.50 -8.26 -0.02
C ASP A 66 7.14 -8.94 0.09
N LEU A 67 7.12 -10.14 0.69
CA LEU A 67 5.88 -10.87 0.96
C LEU A 67 5.14 -10.25 2.16
N LEU A 68 3.81 -10.15 2.06
CA LEU A 68 2.93 -9.83 3.18
C LEU A 68 2.27 -11.09 3.71
N THR A 69 2.33 -11.32 5.02
CA THR A 69 1.80 -12.54 5.66
C THR A 69 0.88 -12.25 6.85
N VAL A 70 0.04 -13.23 7.21
CA VAL A 70 -0.86 -13.14 8.38
C VAL A 70 -0.09 -13.24 9.69
N GLY A 71 0.91 -14.13 9.75
CA GLY A 71 1.78 -14.32 10.92
C GLY A 71 3.22 -13.85 10.64
N PRO A 72 4.05 -13.73 11.67
CA PRO A 72 5.46 -13.37 11.51
C PRO A 72 6.27 -14.46 10.78
N GLU A 73 5.81 -15.72 10.78
CA GLU A 73 6.49 -16.83 10.13
C GLU A 73 6.40 -16.71 8.59
N PRO A 74 7.51 -16.87 7.84
CA PRO A 74 7.54 -16.70 6.38
C PRO A 74 6.65 -17.67 5.58
N ASP A 75 6.33 -18.83 6.16
CA ASP A 75 5.47 -19.86 5.58
C ASP A 75 3.99 -19.71 5.96
N SER A 76 3.65 -18.73 6.80
CA SER A 76 2.27 -18.41 7.14
C SER A 76 1.48 -17.90 5.91
N GLN A 77 0.16 -17.80 6.05
CA GLN A 77 -0.73 -17.46 4.94
C GLN A 77 -0.31 -16.14 4.26
N LYS A 78 -0.14 -16.22 2.93
CA LYS A 78 0.23 -15.11 2.06
C LYS A 78 -0.97 -14.20 1.79
N LEU A 79 -0.79 -12.91 2.00
CA LEU A 79 -1.82 -11.87 1.82
C LEU A 79 -1.60 -11.00 0.59
N GLY A 80 -0.37 -10.94 0.08
CA GLY A 80 0.00 -10.04 -1.00
C GLY A 80 1.48 -9.66 -0.94
N ARG A 81 1.83 -8.51 -1.49
CA ARG A 81 3.21 -8.02 -1.55
C ARG A 81 3.32 -6.53 -1.22
N ALA A 82 4.46 -6.15 -0.68
CA ALA A 82 4.90 -4.76 -0.54
C ALA A 82 5.93 -4.45 -1.61
N GLN A 83 5.64 -3.45 -2.45
CA GLN A 83 6.42 -3.18 -3.65
C GLN A 83 6.79 -1.70 -3.72
N GLY A 84 8.07 -1.39 -3.91
CA GLY A 84 8.52 0.00 -4.02
C GLY A 84 9.98 0.19 -3.74
N THR A 85 10.31 1.30 -3.06
CA THR A 85 11.68 1.67 -2.71
C THR A 85 11.83 2.03 -1.24
N ILE A 86 13.04 1.79 -0.75
CA ILE A 86 13.51 2.26 0.54
C ILE A 86 14.86 2.96 0.39
N GLY A 87 15.01 4.08 1.09
CA GLY A 87 16.23 4.90 1.06
C GLY A 87 16.72 5.23 2.45
N PHE A 88 18.03 5.18 2.66
CA PHE A 88 18.65 5.63 3.91
C PHE A 88 18.79 7.16 3.89
N SER A 89 18.03 7.83 4.73
CA SER A 89 17.71 9.26 4.56
C SER A 89 18.23 10.18 5.66
N ASP A 90 18.87 9.66 6.70
CA ASP A 90 19.41 10.46 7.80
C ASP A 90 20.95 10.34 7.89
N LEU A 91 21.60 11.48 8.14
CA LEU A 91 23.07 11.61 8.19
C LEU A 91 23.67 11.19 9.54
N SER A 92 22.89 11.21 10.60
CA SER A 92 23.33 11.02 11.99
C SER A 92 22.83 9.69 12.56
N GLU A 93 21.63 9.27 12.19
CA GLU A 93 20.99 8.04 12.65
C GLU A 93 20.55 7.15 11.48
N THR A 94 20.32 5.86 11.74
CA THR A 94 19.74 4.98 10.72
C THR A 94 18.26 5.28 10.58
N SER A 95 17.87 5.84 9.44
CA SER A 95 16.47 6.18 9.12
C SER A 95 16.13 5.78 7.69
N LEU A 96 14.90 5.31 7.50
CA LEU A 96 14.42 4.79 6.22
C LEU A 96 13.26 5.65 5.71
N GLN A 97 13.45 6.25 4.54
CA GLN A 97 12.36 6.80 3.74
C GLN A 97 11.78 5.68 2.87
N MET A 98 10.47 5.45 2.98
CA MET A 98 9.78 4.39 2.26
C MET A 98 8.74 4.96 1.29
N VAL A 99 8.76 4.49 0.04
CA VAL A 99 7.72 4.75 -0.96
C VAL A 99 7.23 3.39 -1.44
N ILE A 100 6.12 2.91 -0.86
CA ILE A 100 5.69 1.52 -0.98
C ILE A 100 4.21 1.45 -1.33
N ASN A 101 3.86 0.56 -2.25
CA ASN A 101 2.50 0.10 -2.52
C ASN A 101 2.25 -1.23 -1.80
N LEU A 102 1.10 -1.36 -1.14
CA LEU A 102 0.62 -2.62 -0.56
C LEU A 102 -0.36 -3.27 -1.54
N VAL A 103 0.07 -4.34 -2.19
CA VAL A 103 -0.68 -5.06 -3.22
C VAL A 103 -1.27 -6.33 -2.61
N PHE A 104 -2.51 -6.24 -2.13
CA PHE A 104 -3.25 -7.39 -1.60
C PHE A 104 -3.75 -8.29 -2.73
N SER A 105 -3.58 -9.61 -2.59
CA SER A 105 -4.05 -10.61 -3.55
C SER A 105 -4.85 -11.71 -2.85
N VAL A 106 -5.90 -12.17 -3.54
CA VAL A 106 -6.66 -13.36 -3.11
C VAL A 106 -6.01 -14.54 -3.81
N HIS A 107 -5.46 -15.47 -3.02
CA HIS A 107 -4.92 -16.74 -3.52
C HIS A 107 -5.99 -17.82 -3.38
#